data_AF-A0A378F847-F1
#
_entry.id   AF-A0A378F847-F1
#
_cell.length_a   1.000
_cell.length_b   1.000
_cell.length_c   1.000
_cell.angle_alpha   90.00
_cell.angle_beta   90.00
_cell.angle_gamma   90.00
#
_symmetry.space_group_name_H-M   'P 1'
#
loop_
_entity.id
_entity.type
_entity.pdbx_description
1 polymer ?
#
loop_
_entity_poly.entity_id
_entity_poly.type
_entity_poly.pdbx_seq_one_letter_code
_entity_poly.pdbx_strand_id
1 'polypeptide(L)' 'MDFIQRVLNGMASRRPRLEALRDSWQDLDTHYDRLETQFWRFYPQMMRLAENKQL' A
#
# COMPACT_ATOMS: atom_id res chain seq x y z
N MET A 1 5.83 13.31 0.34
CA MET A 1 4.96 12.14 0.51
C MET A 1 3.46 12.49 0.48
N ASP A 2 3.12 13.75 0.23
CA ASP A 2 1.74 14.31 0.19
C ASP A 2 0.77 13.65 -0.78
N PHE A 3 1.26 12.89 -1.78
CA PHE A 3 0.42 12.16 -2.70
C PHE A 3 -0.27 10.97 -2.03
N ILE A 4 0.49 10.11 -1.34
CA ILE A 4 -0.09 8.91 -0.71
C ILE A 4 -0.99 9.32 0.46
N GLN A 5 -0.64 10.36 1.22
CA GLN A 5 -1.54 10.96 2.22
C GLN A 5 -2.90 11.35 1.63
N ARG A 6 -2.90 12.04 0.48
CA ARG A 6 -4.13 12.45 -0.21
C ARG A 6 -4.96 11.24 -0.66
N VAL A 7 -4.30 10.17 -1.12
CA VAL A 7 -4.96 8.93 -1.54
C VAL A 7 -5.58 8.20 -0.34
N LEU A 8 -4.85 8.01 0.76
CA LEU A 8 -5.36 7.39 1.98
C LEU A 8 -6.54 8.19 2.56
N ASN A 9 -6.42 9.52 2.59
CA ASN A 9 -7.51 10.41 3.02
C ASN A 9 -8.74 10.31 2.13
N GLY A 10 -8.54 10.19 0.81
CA GLY A 10 -9.63 10.00 -0.15
C GLY A 10 -10.33 8.64 0.00
N MET A 11 -9.58 7.57 0.29
CA MET A 11 -10.14 6.24 0.55
C MET A 11 -10.92 6.20 1.87
N ALA A 12 -10.36 6.77 2.94
CA ALA A 12 -11.01 6.90 4.24
C ALA A 12 -12.31 7.74 4.15
N SER A 13 -12.29 8.83 3.36
CA SER A 13 -13.46 9.70 3.17
C SER A 13 -14.62 9.00 2.45
N ARG A 14 -14.34 8.08 1.51
CA ARG A 14 -15.36 7.39 0.72
C ARG A 14 -15.93 6.14 1.39
N ARG A 15 -15.21 5.55 2.35
CA ARG A 15 -15.61 4.29 3.00
C ARG A 15 -15.28 4.38 4.50
N PRO A 16 -16.30 4.46 5.39
CA PRO A 16 -16.08 4.55 6.84
C PRO A 16 -15.25 3.39 7.40
N ARG A 17 -15.35 2.20 6.80
CA ARG A 17 -14.54 1.02 7.17
C ARG A 17 -13.03 1.19 6.91
N LEU A 18 -12.64 2.22 6.17
CA LEU A 18 -11.24 2.54 5.83
C LEU A 18 -10.74 3.78 6.59
N GLU A 19 -11.47 4.27 7.60
CA GLU A 19 -11.07 5.43 8.40
C GLU A 19 -9.69 5.25 9.04
N ALA A 20 -9.38 4.04 9.52
CA ALA A 20 -8.06 3.72 10.08
C ALA A 20 -6.88 3.95 9.11
N LEU A 21 -7.12 3.92 7.78
CA LEU A 21 -6.09 4.21 6.79
C LEU A 21 -5.62 5.67 6.82
N ARG A 22 -6.48 6.60 7.28
CA ARG A 22 -6.11 8.01 7.45
C ARG A 22 -5.02 8.16 8.51
N ASP A 23 -5.14 7.43 9.61
CA ASP A 23 -4.22 7.54 10.75
C ASP A 23 -2.94 6.71 10.54
N SER A 24 -3.01 5.63 9.75
CA SER A 24 -1.83 4.82 9.40
C SER A 24 -0.88 5.47 8.39
N TRP A 25 -1.19 6.68 7.91
CA TRP A 25 -0.35 7.37 6.92
C TRP A 25 1.08 7.60 7.41
N GLN A 26 1.23 8.04 8.66
CA GLN A 26 2.54 8.40 9.20
C GLN A 26 3.43 7.18 9.46
N ASP A 27 2.84 6.05 9.85
CA ASP A 27 3.54 4.77 9.96
C ASP A 27 3.97 4.26 8.58
N LEU A 28 3.12 4.43 7.57
CA LEU A 28 3.44 4.07 6.19
C LEU A 28 4.56 4.94 5.62
N ASP A 29 4.57 6.24 5.91
CA ASP A 29 5.67 7.17 5.55
C ASP A 29 7.00 6.74 6.20
N THR A 30 6.96 6.48 7.52
CA THR A 30 8.14 6.07 8.31
C THR A 30 8.74 4.74 7.84
N HIS A 31 7.91 3.84 7.33
CA HIS A 31 8.33 2.51 6.90
C HIS A 31 8.32 2.30 5.38
N TYR A 32 8.09 3.36 4.60
CA TYR A 32 7.91 3.27 3.15
C TYR A 32 9.13 2.64 2.48
N ASP A 33 10.34 3.05 2.85
CA ASP A 33 11.58 2.54 2.25
C ASP A 33 11.75 1.03 2.45
N ARG A 34 11.38 0.54 3.64
CA ARG A 34 11.40 -0.89 3.95
C ARG A 34 10.32 -1.63 3.16
N LEU A 35 9.12 -1.07 3.09
CA LEU A 35 8.02 -1.64 2.31
C LEU A 35 8.40 -1.72 0.83
N GLU A 36 8.92 -0.64 0.25
CA GLU A 36 9.35 -0.53 -1.14
C GLU A 36 10.43 -1.57 -1.45
N THR A 37 11.45 -1.69 -0.60
CA THR A 37 12.51 -2.69 -0.77
C THR A 37 11.95 -4.11 -0.81
N GLN A 38 11.02 -4.44 0.09
CA GLN A 38 10.39 -5.76 0.09
C GLN A 38 9.48 -5.93 -1.12
N PHE A 39 8.69 -4.92 -1.47
CA PHE A 39 7.81 -4.94 -2.63
C PHE A 39 8.58 -5.28 -3.90
N TRP A 40 9.69 -4.60 -4.17
CA TRP A 40 10.50 -4.89 -5.36
C TRP A 40 11.10 -6.29 -5.37
N ARG A 41 11.38 -6.87 -4.19
CA ARG A 41 11.87 -8.25 -4.08
C ARG A 41 10.78 -9.29 -4.39
N PHE A 42 9.54 -9.04 -3.96
CA PHE A 42 8.44 -10.00 -4.06
C PHE A 42 7.57 -9.81 -5.30
N TYR A 43 7.46 -8.58 -5.82
CA TYR A 43 6.58 -8.25 -6.92
C TYR A 43 6.83 -9.10 -8.19
N PRO A 44 8.07 -9.35 -8.63
CA PRO A 44 8.32 -10.24 -9.79
C PRO A 44 7.89 -11.70 -9.54
N GLN A 45 7.91 -12.16 -8.29
CA GLN A 45 7.46 -13.50 -7.93
C GLN A 45 5.94 -13.58 -7.95
N MET A 46 5.28 -12.57 -7.35
CA MET A 46 3.83 -12.42 -7.43
C MET A 46 3.33 -12.38 -8.88
N MET A 47 4.02 -11.64 -9.77
CA MET A 47 3.61 -11.56 -11.16
C MET A 47 3.72 -12.88 -11.90
N ARG A 48 4.79 -13.64 -11.67
CA ARG A 48 4.90 -15.01 -12.20
C ARG A 48 3.80 -15.93 -11.68
N LEU A 49 3.44 -15.83 -10.41
CA LEU A 49 2.32 -16.61 -9.85
C LEU A 49 0.98 -16.20 -10.47
N ALA A 50 0.77 -14.91 -10.73
CA ALA A 50 -0.46 -14.40 -11.36
C ALA A 50 -0.58 -14.88 -12.80
N GLU A 51 0.51 -14.81 -13.57
CA GLU A 51 0.59 -15.34 -14.94
C GLU A 51 0.27 -16.84 -14.97
N ASN A 52 0.75 -17.58 -13.97
CA ASN A 52 0.47 -19.01 -13.83
C ASN A 52 -0.93 -19.31 -13.27
N LYS A 53 -1.76 -18.29 -12.98
CA LYS A 53 -3.08 -18.41 -12.34
C LYS A 53 -3.05 -19.14 -10.98
N GLN A 54 -1.99 -18.92 -10.21
CA GLN A 54 -1.76 -19.52 -8.89
C GLN A 54 -1.98 -18.54 -7.73
N LEU A 55 -2.57 -17.38 -8.03
CA LEU A 55 -2.95 -16.33 -7.08
C LEU A 55 -4.47 -16.26 -6.92
#